data_AF-A0A0B2VUN1-F1
#
_entry.id   AF-A0A0B2VUN1-F1
#
_cell.length_a   1.000
_cell.length_b   1.000
_cell.length_c   1.000
_cell.angle_alpha   90.00
_cell.angle_beta   90.00
_cell.angle_gamma   90.00
#
_symmetry.space_group_name_H-M   'P 1'
#
loop_
_entity.id
_entity.type
_entity.pdbx_description
1 polymer ?
#
loop_
_entity_poly.entity_id
_entity_poly.type
_entity_poly.pdbx_seq_one_letter_code
_entity_poly.pdbx_strand_id
1 'polypeptide(L)'
;MLSNLVTVDEVEQAALDRLPLSVRQYYAGGCGTESSLKRNVLAYERLLIRPHVLRDVSKADTSVRIYANKFDFPIGIAATAFHKLAHPLGEIATVKAAGATNSLMICSTLSNTKLEEVASNAPSRTTLWYQMLSNLVTVDEVEQAALDRLPLSVRQYYAGGCGTESSLKRNVLAYERLLIRPHVLRDVSKADTSVRIYANKFDFPIGIAATAFHKLAHPLGEIATVKAAGATNSLMICSTLSNTKLEEVASNAPSRTTLWYQLYVFKDRDVTRQLLRRAATAGFEAIVLTVDTPVLGRRPADKRNAFNLPPNLSLANMDGASAHMKQTNVGQSAFAQYCSELFDDTLTFADLQWLIRESKLPVIVKGVIRAEDADIAVRCGAKGVIVSNHGGRQLDFTPATIECLPEVVRAVALRCPVFVDGGIRNGGDVFKAIARGADAVFVGRPILWGLAIAGEEGVKHVLQILREEFTNIMQLAGCQTVADIRACKDIVVHESFYSKL
;
A
#
# COMPACT_ATOMS: atom_id res chain seq x y z
N MET A 1 -40.60 -3.92 -19.78
CA MET A 1 -41.71 -4.13 -18.83
C MET A 1 -41.59 -3.20 -17.62
N LEU A 2 -40.43 -3.10 -16.97
CA LEU A 2 -40.18 -2.12 -15.88
C LEU A 2 -40.01 -0.67 -16.38
N SER A 3 -39.64 -0.46 -17.64
CA SER A 3 -39.38 0.85 -18.26
C SER A 3 -40.58 1.82 -18.30
N ASN A 4 -41.79 1.33 -18.04
CA ASN A 4 -43.04 2.10 -18.10
C ASN A 4 -43.62 2.38 -16.71
N LEU A 5 -42.95 1.93 -15.63
CA LEU A 5 -43.36 2.15 -14.25
C LEU A 5 -42.47 3.27 -13.68
N VAL A 6 -43.09 4.35 -13.20
CA VAL A 6 -42.43 5.61 -12.82
C VAL A 6 -42.56 5.87 -11.31
N THR A 7 -43.48 5.19 -10.62
CA THR A 7 -43.68 5.31 -9.17
C THR A 7 -43.52 3.97 -8.44
N VAL A 8 -43.23 4.03 -7.13
CA VAL A 8 -43.16 2.82 -6.29
C VAL A 8 -44.53 2.14 -6.23
N ASP A 9 -45.62 2.90 -6.20
CA ASP A 9 -46.99 2.38 -6.20
C ASP A 9 -47.32 1.62 -7.48
N GLU A 10 -46.86 2.10 -8.65
CA GLU A 10 -47.00 1.38 -9.92
C GLU A 10 -46.22 0.06 -9.93
N VAL A 11 -45.02 0.04 -9.33
CA VAL A 11 -44.21 -1.17 -9.18
C VAL A 11 -44.88 -2.15 -8.22
N GLU A 12 -45.41 -1.67 -7.09
CA GLU A 12 -46.12 -2.47 -6.10
C GLU A 12 -47.39 -3.08 -6.70
N GLN A 13 -48.22 -2.28 -7.38
CA GLN A 13 -49.44 -2.75 -8.01
C GLN A 13 -49.14 -3.80 -9.09
N ALA A 14 -48.15 -3.56 -9.95
CA ALA A 14 -47.73 -4.51 -10.98
C ALA A 14 -47.17 -5.82 -10.38
N ALA A 15 -46.58 -5.77 -9.18
CA ALA A 15 -46.13 -6.94 -8.45
C ALA A 15 -47.32 -7.71 -7.84
N LEU A 16 -48.22 -7.02 -7.14
CA LEU A 16 -49.40 -7.62 -6.49
C LEU A 16 -50.33 -8.32 -7.49
N ASP A 17 -50.44 -7.82 -8.72
CA ASP A 17 -51.27 -8.42 -9.77
C ASP A 17 -50.69 -9.73 -10.34
N ARG A 18 -49.41 -10.02 -10.07
CA ARG A 18 -48.75 -11.27 -10.49
C ARG A 18 -48.67 -12.32 -9.39
N LEU A 19 -48.93 -11.94 -8.15
CA LEU A 19 -48.83 -12.83 -7.01
C LEU A 19 -50.11 -13.65 -6.84
N PRO A 20 -50.01 -14.93 -6.44
CA PRO A 20 -51.18 -15.69 -6.00
C PRO A 20 -51.91 -14.93 -4.89
N LEU A 21 -53.25 -15.05 -4.85
CA LEU A 21 -54.10 -14.28 -3.93
C LEU A 21 -53.64 -14.39 -2.45
N SER A 22 -53.25 -15.58 -2.01
CA SER A 22 -52.77 -15.82 -0.65
C SER A 22 -51.45 -15.10 -0.33
N VAL A 23 -50.55 -15.00 -1.30
CA VAL A 23 -49.27 -14.28 -1.18
C VAL A 23 -49.50 -12.78 -1.24
N ARG A 24 -50.38 -12.32 -2.15
CA ARG A 24 -50.82 -10.92 -2.23
C ARG A 24 -51.39 -10.43 -0.90
N GLN A 25 -52.28 -11.21 -0.30
CA GLN A 25 -52.89 -10.88 1.01
C GLN A 25 -51.86 -10.83 2.14
N TYR A 26 -50.82 -11.67 2.09
CA TYR A 26 -49.74 -11.63 3.07
C TYR A 26 -48.94 -10.32 2.99
N TYR A 27 -48.52 -9.92 1.78
CA TYR A 27 -47.66 -8.75 1.61
C TYR A 27 -48.40 -7.40 1.65
N ALA A 28 -49.66 -7.36 1.20
CA ALA A 28 -50.48 -6.15 1.28
C ALA A 28 -51.14 -5.97 2.67
N GLY A 29 -51.16 -7.02 3.49
CA GLY A 29 -51.92 -7.07 4.74
C GLY A 29 -51.17 -6.53 5.95
N GLY A 30 -51.92 -5.96 6.90
CA GLY A 30 -51.44 -5.56 8.22
C GLY A 30 -51.93 -6.48 9.34
N CYS A 31 -51.42 -6.29 10.56
CA CYS A 31 -51.94 -7.03 11.71
C CYS A 31 -53.36 -6.54 12.11
N GLY A 32 -54.26 -7.49 12.40
CA GLY A 32 -55.60 -7.20 12.92
C GLY A 32 -56.47 -6.40 11.95
N THR A 33 -56.96 -5.24 12.38
CA THR A 33 -57.77 -4.33 11.53
C THR A 33 -56.94 -3.50 10.55
N GLU A 34 -55.62 -3.74 10.49
CA GLU A 34 -54.65 -3.01 9.67
C GLU A 34 -54.56 -1.50 9.98
N SER A 35 -55.18 -1.08 11.08
CA SER A 35 -55.26 0.33 11.46
C SER A 35 -53.87 0.95 11.63
N SER A 36 -52.89 0.18 12.14
CA SER A 36 -51.49 0.61 12.25
C SER A 36 -50.80 0.79 10.91
N LEU A 37 -50.99 -0.14 9.95
CA LEU A 37 -50.42 -0.03 8.61
C LEU A 37 -50.96 1.22 7.89
N LYS A 38 -52.28 1.40 7.91
CA LYS A 38 -52.94 2.58 7.33
C LYS A 38 -52.47 3.88 7.97
N ARG A 39 -52.29 3.91 9.30
CA ARG A 39 -51.76 5.08 10.00
C ARG A 39 -50.30 5.36 9.66
N ASN A 40 -49.45 4.35 9.47
CA ASN A 40 -48.05 4.54 9.11
C ASN A 40 -47.90 5.19 7.74
N VAL A 41 -48.68 4.76 6.75
CA VAL A 41 -48.69 5.36 5.41
C VAL A 41 -49.14 6.82 5.48
N LEU A 42 -50.29 7.07 6.13
CA LEU A 42 -50.85 8.42 6.27
C LEU A 42 -50.01 9.35 7.17
N ALA A 43 -49.14 8.82 8.04
CA ALA A 43 -48.33 9.64 8.93
C ALA A 43 -47.29 10.46 8.18
N TYR A 44 -46.70 9.91 7.12
CA TYR A 44 -45.69 10.61 6.32
C TYR A 44 -46.32 11.70 5.44
N GLU A 45 -47.56 11.52 4.97
CA GLU A 45 -48.29 12.55 4.20
C GLU A 45 -48.57 13.82 5.02
N ARG A 46 -48.58 13.71 6.36
CA ARG A 46 -48.77 14.85 7.26
C ARG A 46 -47.50 15.65 7.48
N LEU A 47 -46.34 15.14 7.07
CA LEU A 47 -45.06 15.81 7.18
C LEU A 47 -44.81 16.63 5.91
N LEU A 48 -44.96 17.95 6.03
CA LEU A 48 -44.67 18.86 4.92
C LEU A 48 -43.18 19.21 4.90
N ILE A 49 -42.54 19.03 3.75
CA ILE A 49 -41.17 19.48 3.52
C ILE A 49 -41.17 21.01 3.44
N ARG A 50 -40.32 21.67 4.23
CA ARG A 50 -40.07 23.11 4.09
C ARG A 50 -38.87 23.31 3.14
N PRO A 51 -39.09 23.69 1.87
CA PRO A 51 -37.99 23.86 0.93
C PRO A 51 -37.14 25.07 1.32
N HIS A 52 -35.82 24.93 1.16
CA HIS A 52 -34.91 26.07 1.15
C HIS A 52 -34.75 26.56 -0.30
N VAL A 53 -35.03 27.83 -0.55
CA VAL A 53 -34.89 28.45 -1.88
C VAL A 53 -33.46 28.98 -2.09
N LEU A 54 -33.04 29.11 -3.36
CA LEU A 54 -31.74 29.68 -3.78
C LEU A 54 -30.51 28.93 -3.25
N ARG A 55 -30.58 27.60 -3.13
CA ARG A 55 -29.43 26.73 -2.85
C ARG A 55 -28.90 26.09 -4.13
N ASP A 56 -27.59 26.01 -4.26
CA ASP A 56 -26.96 25.22 -5.31
C ASP A 56 -27.18 23.73 -5.00
N VAL A 57 -28.00 23.09 -5.82
CA VAL A 57 -28.34 21.66 -5.73
C VAL A 57 -27.65 20.83 -6.81
N SER A 58 -26.75 21.42 -7.61
CA SER A 58 -26.00 20.71 -8.65
C SER A 58 -25.08 19.63 -8.10
N LYS A 59 -24.82 19.65 -6.77
CA LYS A 59 -23.96 18.71 -6.05
C LYS A 59 -24.64 18.13 -4.80
N ALA A 60 -25.95 17.89 -4.84
CA ALA A 60 -26.65 17.27 -3.72
C ALA A 60 -26.04 15.89 -3.39
N ASP A 61 -25.48 15.73 -2.18
CA ASP A 61 -24.97 14.45 -1.69
C ASP A 61 -26.10 13.69 -1.01
N THR A 62 -26.54 12.60 -1.62
CA THR A 62 -27.56 11.70 -1.08
C THR A 62 -26.97 10.59 -0.21
N SER A 63 -25.64 10.54 -0.06
CA SER A 63 -25.01 9.43 0.64
C SER A 63 -25.19 9.50 2.16
N VAL A 64 -25.21 8.32 2.78
CA VAL A 64 -25.28 8.18 4.24
C VAL A 64 -24.16 7.27 4.72
N ARG A 65 -23.64 7.54 5.93
CA ARG A 65 -22.73 6.60 6.62
C ARG A 65 -23.48 5.87 7.71
N ILE A 66 -23.43 4.55 7.68
CA ILE A 66 -23.94 3.68 8.74
C ILE A 66 -22.77 2.82 9.21
N TYR A 67 -22.35 3.04 10.46
CA TYR A 67 -21.08 2.53 10.99
C TYR A 67 -19.89 2.94 10.11
N ALA A 68 -19.08 1.97 9.67
CA ALA A 68 -17.90 2.19 8.83
C ALA A 68 -18.21 2.25 7.32
N ASN A 69 -19.47 2.04 6.91
CA ASN A 69 -19.84 1.90 5.49
C ASN A 69 -20.54 3.16 4.98
N LYS A 70 -20.28 3.53 3.72
CA LYS A 70 -20.94 4.61 2.98
C LYS A 70 -21.91 4.00 1.97
N PHE A 71 -23.16 4.46 2.00
CA PHE A 71 -24.24 4.06 1.08
C PHE A 71 -24.65 5.25 0.23
N ASP A 72 -25.10 5.01 -1.00
CA ASP A 72 -25.36 6.08 -1.98
C ASP A 72 -26.65 6.86 -1.69
N PHE A 73 -27.58 6.24 -0.96
CA PHE A 73 -28.88 6.81 -0.60
C PHE A 73 -29.22 6.50 0.86
N PRO A 74 -30.02 7.35 1.54
CA PRO A 74 -30.47 7.11 2.90
C PRO A 74 -31.69 6.18 2.92
N ILE A 75 -31.70 5.17 2.04
CA ILE A 75 -32.80 4.22 1.85
C ILE A 75 -32.21 2.81 1.96
N GLY A 76 -32.79 2.01 2.83
CA GLY A 76 -32.41 0.61 3.04
C GLY A 76 -33.61 -0.32 2.86
N ILE A 77 -33.31 -1.59 2.59
CA ILE A 77 -34.29 -2.66 2.48
C ILE A 77 -34.53 -3.22 3.89
N ALA A 78 -35.76 -3.09 4.36
CA ALA A 78 -36.18 -3.57 5.68
C ALA A 78 -36.20 -5.10 5.76
N ALA A 79 -36.20 -5.63 6.99
CA ALA A 79 -36.22 -7.05 7.29
C ALA A 79 -37.60 -7.69 7.00
N THR A 80 -37.90 -7.89 5.73
CA THR A 80 -39.11 -8.59 5.28
C THR A 80 -38.89 -10.11 5.31
N ALA A 81 -39.90 -10.86 5.74
CA ALA A 81 -39.85 -12.32 5.78
C ALA A 81 -40.36 -12.93 4.47
N PHE A 82 -39.96 -14.17 4.23
CA PHE A 82 -40.51 -15.06 3.19
C PHE A 82 -40.40 -14.60 1.73
N HIS A 83 -39.30 -13.97 1.29
CA HIS A 83 -39.21 -13.42 -0.08
C HIS A 83 -39.44 -14.47 -1.19
N LYS A 84 -39.17 -15.77 -0.93
CA LYS A 84 -39.46 -16.83 -1.90
C LYS A 84 -40.94 -17.00 -2.26
N LEU A 85 -41.86 -16.46 -1.44
CA LEU A 85 -43.28 -16.40 -1.80
C LEU A 85 -43.53 -15.46 -2.98
N ALA A 86 -42.73 -14.40 -3.10
CA ALA A 86 -42.87 -13.40 -4.16
C ALA A 86 -42.05 -13.74 -5.42
N HIS A 87 -40.89 -14.39 -5.26
CA HIS A 87 -40.02 -14.75 -6.39
C HIS A 87 -39.14 -15.95 -6.03
N PRO A 88 -38.87 -16.92 -6.95
CA PRO A 88 -38.09 -18.12 -6.63
C PRO A 88 -36.69 -17.87 -6.04
N LEU A 89 -36.02 -16.80 -6.47
CA LEU A 89 -34.72 -16.39 -5.92
C LEU A 89 -34.81 -15.71 -4.55
N GLY A 90 -36.00 -15.24 -4.14
CA GLY A 90 -36.23 -14.60 -2.85
C GLY A 90 -35.19 -13.54 -2.49
N GLU A 91 -34.62 -13.68 -1.29
CA GLU A 91 -33.62 -12.79 -0.70
C GLU A 91 -32.34 -12.69 -1.54
N ILE A 92 -32.01 -13.69 -2.36
CA ILE A 92 -30.84 -13.65 -3.26
C ILE A 92 -31.01 -12.60 -4.36
N ALA A 93 -32.22 -12.45 -4.91
CA ALA A 93 -32.47 -11.39 -5.88
C ALA A 93 -32.40 -10.01 -5.21
N THR A 94 -32.93 -9.91 -3.99
CA THR A 94 -32.93 -8.66 -3.22
C THR A 94 -31.52 -8.21 -2.83
N VAL A 95 -30.64 -9.12 -2.38
CA VAL A 95 -29.27 -8.75 -1.98
C VAL A 95 -28.40 -8.35 -3.19
N LYS A 96 -28.64 -8.96 -4.36
CA LYS A 96 -28.00 -8.57 -5.61
C LYS A 96 -28.43 -7.17 -6.05
N ALA A 97 -29.73 -6.88 -5.98
CA ALA A 97 -30.27 -5.56 -6.28
C ALA A 97 -29.73 -4.50 -5.30
N ALA A 98 -29.74 -4.79 -3.99
CA ALA A 98 -29.19 -3.91 -2.96
C ALA A 98 -27.71 -3.58 -3.22
N GLY A 99 -26.95 -4.59 -3.60
CA GLY A 99 -25.55 -4.44 -3.94
C GLY A 99 -25.31 -3.61 -5.22
N ALA A 100 -26.16 -3.75 -6.23
CA ALA A 100 -26.06 -2.97 -7.47
C ALA A 100 -26.34 -1.47 -7.26
N THR A 101 -27.12 -1.12 -6.25
CA THR A 101 -27.48 0.27 -5.89
C THR A 101 -26.73 0.79 -4.67
N ASN A 102 -25.75 0.04 -4.15
CA ASN A 102 -25.02 0.33 -2.91
C ASN A 102 -25.96 0.70 -1.75
N SER A 103 -26.99 -0.12 -1.56
CA SER A 103 -28.03 0.04 -0.53
C SER A 103 -27.85 -0.98 0.59
N LEU A 104 -28.22 -0.60 1.81
CA LEU A 104 -28.25 -1.52 2.95
C LEU A 104 -29.42 -2.49 2.81
N MET A 105 -29.19 -3.78 3.04
CA MET A 105 -30.25 -4.77 3.22
C MET A 105 -30.18 -5.38 4.62
N ILE A 106 -31.31 -5.40 5.32
CA ILE A 106 -31.47 -6.08 6.60
C ILE A 106 -32.19 -7.40 6.35
N CYS A 107 -31.63 -8.51 6.80
CA CYS A 107 -32.25 -9.84 6.66
C CYS A 107 -33.15 -10.16 7.87
N SER A 108 -34.33 -10.72 7.62
CA SER A 108 -35.23 -11.21 8.66
C SER A 108 -34.76 -12.57 9.21
N THR A 109 -34.94 -12.80 10.52
CA THR A 109 -34.75 -14.13 11.13
C THR A 109 -35.78 -15.16 10.67
N LEU A 110 -36.88 -14.71 10.07
CA LEU A 110 -37.93 -15.55 9.47
C LEU A 110 -37.75 -15.73 7.95
N SER A 111 -36.54 -15.47 7.42
CA SER A 111 -36.24 -15.68 6.00
C SER A 111 -36.41 -17.15 5.60
N ASN A 112 -36.91 -17.39 4.38
CA ASN A 112 -36.98 -18.73 3.78
C ASN A 112 -35.77 -19.03 2.86
N THR A 113 -34.72 -18.21 2.95
CA THR A 113 -33.41 -18.45 2.36
C THR A 113 -32.38 -18.49 3.47
N LYS A 114 -31.44 -19.44 3.40
CA LYS A 114 -30.38 -19.55 4.41
C LYS A 114 -29.52 -18.29 4.39
N LEU A 115 -29.18 -17.75 5.56
CA LEU A 115 -28.40 -16.50 5.67
C LEU A 115 -27.06 -16.61 4.92
N GLU A 116 -26.42 -17.76 4.96
CA GLU A 116 -25.15 -18.04 4.27
C GLU A 116 -25.30 -18.01 2.74
N GLU A 117 -26.46 -18.43 2.24
CA GLU A 117 -26.79 -18.40 0.82
C GLU A 117 -27.06 -16.95 0.35
N VAL A 118 -27.69 -16.13 1.19
CA VAL A 118 -27.86 -14.70 0.92
C VAL A 118 -26.51 -13.97 0.96
N ALA A 119 -25.70 -14.23 1.98
CA ALA A 119 -24.40 -13.60 2.15
C ALA A 119 -23.41 -13.95 1.02
N SER A 120 -23.41 -15.20 0.55
CA SER A 120 -22.56 -15.63 -0.58
C SER A 120 -22.98 -15.03 -1.93
N ASN A 121 -24.22 -14.53 -2.04
CA ASN A 121 -24.76 -13.90 -3.24
C ASN A 121 -24.77 -12.36 -3.17
N ALA A 122 -24.46 -11.77 -2.01
CA ALA A 122 -24.17 -10.35 -1.92
C ALA A 122 -22.93 -10.05 -2.77
N PRO A 123 -22.88 -8.93 -3.53
CA PRO A 123 -21.64 -8.56 -4.19
C PRO A 123 -20.54 -8.47 -3.13
N SER A 124 -19.50 -9.27 -3.36
CA SER A 124 -18.43 -9.39 -2.41
C SER A 124 -17.81 -8.02 -2.15
N ARG A 125 -17.31 -7.82 -0.94
CA ARG A 125 -16.41 -6.69 -0.63
C ARG A 125 -15.24 -6.62 -1.63
N THR A 126 -14.85 -7.78 -2.17
CA THR A 126 -13.91 -7.96 -3.29
C THR A 126 -14.33 -7.27 -4.59
N THR A 127 -15.62 -7.29 -4.96
CA THR A 127 -16.15 -6.61 -6.15
C THR A 127 -16.06 -5.10 -6.02
N LEU A 128 -16.30 -4.55 -4.81
CA LEU A 128 -16.19 -3.12 -4.53
C LEU A 128 -14.73 -2.63 -4.55
N TRP A 129 -13.78 -3.40 -3.98
CA TRP A 129 -12.37 -3.05 -4.10
C TRP A 129 -11.88 -3.17 -5.53
N TYR A 130 -12.31 -4.20 -6.27
CA TYR A 130 -11.91 -4.36 -7.67
C TYR A 130 -12.38 -3.17 -8.52
N GLN A 131 -13.63 -2.73 -8.38
CA GLN A 131 -14.15 -1.54 -9.08
C GLN A 131 -13.47 -0.24 -8.64
N MET A 132 -13.16 -0.09 -7.35
CA MET A 132 -12.44 1.09 -6.86
C MET A 132 -10.99 1.12 -7.35
N LEU A 133 -10.28 -0.01 -7.23
CA LEU A 133 -8.88 -0.15 -7.66
C LEU A 133 -8.75 -0.05 -9.18
N SER A 134 -9.71 -0.56 -9.96
CA SER A 134 -9.69 -0.43 -11.42
C SER A 134 -9.77 1.02 -11.91
N ASN A 135 -10.25 1.95 -11.07
CA ASN A 135 -10.30 3.37 -11.38
C ASN A 135 -9.03 4.13 -10.93
N LEU A 136 -8.11 3.48 -10.21
CA LEU A 136 -6.82 4.04 -9.81
C LEU A 136 -5.76 3.44 -10.72
N VAL A 137 -5.43 4.12 -11.82
CA VAL A 137 -4.57 3.59 -12.88
C VAL A 137 -3.10 3.97 -12.71
N THR A 138 -2.79 4.94 -11.84
CA THR A 138 -1.42 5.35 -11.50
C THR A 138 -1.13 5.25 -10.00
N VAL A 139 0.15 5.13 -9.64
CA VAL A 139 0.58 5.17 -8.23
C VAL A 139 0.23 6.51 -7.57
N ASP A 140 0.25 7.62 -8.31
CA ASP A 140 -0.08 8.95 -7.79
C ASP A 140 -1.58 9.06 -7.45
N GLU A 141 -2.47 8.43 -8.22
CA GLU A 141 -3.89 8.34 -7.88
C GLU A 141 -4.12 7.48 -6.63
N VAL A 142 -3.38 6.37 -6.49
CA VAL A 142 -3.41 5.55 -5.26
C VAL A 142 -2.91 6.36 -4.06
N GLU A 143 -1.84 7.15 -4.22
CA GLU A 143 -1.33 8.07 -3.20
C GLU A 143 -2.42 9.07 -2.80
N GLN A 144 -3.02 9.78 -3.76
CA GLN A 144 -4.05 10.77 -3.48
C GLN A 144 -5.24 10.18 -2.74
N ALA A 145 -5.76 9.04 -3.21
CA ALA A 145 -6.86 8.34 -2.56
C ALA A 145 -6.51 7.91 -1.12
N ALA A 146 -5.27 7.45 -0.89
CA ALA A 146 -4.81 7.04 0.43
C ALA A 146 -4.71 8.24 1.38
N LEU A 147 -4.16 9.36 0.89
CA LEU A 147 -4.02 10.60 1.64
C LEU A 147 -5.38 11.17 2.06
N ASP A 148 -6.41 11.05 1.24
CA ASP A 148 -7.77 11.52 1.55
C ASP A 148 -8.48 10.64 2.60
N ARG A 149 -8.04 9.39 2.75
CA ARG A 149 -8.60 8.43 3.72
C ARG A 149 -7.88 8.42 5.07
N LEU A 150 -6.56 8.60 5.06
CA LEU A 150 -5.73 8.43 6.26
C LEU A 150 -5.93 9.59 7.25
N PRO A 151 -5.90 9.32 8.58
CA PRO A 151 -5.87 10.38 9.58
C PRO A 151 -4.69 11.33 9.37
N LEU A 152 -4.87 12.62 9.70
CA LEU A 152 -3.89 13.67 9.42
C LEU A 152 -2.47 13.35 9.95
N SER A 153 -2.37 12.85 11.18
CA SER A 153 -1.08 12.50 11.78
C SER A 153 -0.38 11.36 11.04
N VAL A 154 -1.14 10.35 10.59
CA VAL A 154 -0.62 9.19 9.84
C VAL A 154 -0.21 9.59 8.43
N ARG A 155 -1.06 10.32 7.70
CA ARG A 155 -0.74 10.77 6.34
C ARG A 155 0.52 11.64 6.33
N GLN A 156 0.66 12.56 7.29
CA GLN A 156 1.84 13.43 7.34
C GLN A 156 3.09 12.72 7.85
N TYR A 157 2.97 11.70 8.72
CA TYR A 157 4.10 10.85 9.09
C TYR A 157 4.66 10.07 7.90
N TYR A 158 3.79 9.47 7.08
CA TYR A 158 4.22 8.70 5.93
C TYR A 158 4.70 9.59 4.78
N ALA A 159 3.95 10.64 4.43
CA ALA A 159 4.28 11.52 3.32
C ALA A 159 5.51 12.39 3.62
N GLY A 160 5.65 12.85 4.87
CA GLY A 160 6.66 13.83 5.27
C GLY A 160 8.12 13.40 5.07
N GLY A 161 8.97 14.41 4.91
CA GLY A 161 10.42 14.32 4.82
C GLY A 161 11.12 15.06 5.97
N CYS A 162 12.45 15.16 5.87
CA CYS A 162 13.25 15.97 6.78
C CYS A 162 13.31 17.43 6.34
N GLY A 163 13.40 18.34 7.31
CA GLY A 163 13.76 19.74 7.06
C GLY A 163 12.75 20.47 6.18
N THR A 164 13.25 21.02 5.09
CA THR A 164 12.46 21.72 4.06
C THR A 164 11.86 20.77 3.02
N GLU A 165 12.13 19.46 3.16
CA GLU A 165 11.74 18.41 2.24
C GLU A 165 12.35 18.60 0.83
N SER A 166 13.50 19.27 0.76
CA SER A 166 14.22 19.53 -0.49
C SER A 166 14.65 18.22 -1.15
N SER A 167 15.30 17.33 -0.40
CA SER A 167 15.71 16.01 -0.92
C SER A 167 14.52 15.10 -1.23
N LEU A 168 13.42 15.21 -0.49
CA LEU A 168 12.19 14.48 -0.79
C LEU A 168 11.66 14.84 -2.18
N LYS A 169 11.56 16.14 -2.49
CA LYS A 169 11.14 16.64 -3.80
C LYS A 169 12.17 16.30 -4.88
N ARG A 170 13.46 16.50 -4.60
CA ARG A 170 14.54 16.22 -5.55
C ARG A 170 14.58 14.76 -5.98
N ASN A 171 14.29 13.83 -5.08
CA ASN A 171 14.24 12.40 -5.40
C ASN A 171 13.26 12.08 -6.54
N VAL A 172 12.15 12.81 -6.65
CA VAL A 172 11.18 12.64 -7.74
C VAL A 172 11.65 13.39 -8.98
N LEU A 173 11.94 14.69 -8.84
CA LEU A 173 12.33 15.57 -9.95
C LEU A 173 13.58 15.11 -10.70
N ALA A 174 14.51 14.40 -10.04
CA ALA A 174 15.72 13.92 -10.68
C ALA A 174 15.45 12.85 -11.75
N TYR A 175 14.38 12.06 -11.61
CA TYR A 175 13.98 11.11 -12.66
C TYR A 175 13.41 11.82 -13.89
N GLU A 176 12.73 12.95 -13.74
CA GLU A 176 12.17 13.73 -14.85
C GLU A 176 13.25 14.27 -15.80
N ARG A 177 14.42 14.63 -15.24
CA ARG A 177 15.58 15.13 -16.02
C ARG A 177 16.31 14.05 -16.80
N LEU A 178 15.93 12.78 -16.63
CA LEU A 178 16.48 11.65 -17.38
C LEU A 178 15.49 11.25 -18.47
N LEU A 179 15.95 11.28 -19.72
CA LEU A 179 15.16 11.00 -20.91
C LEU A 179 15.54 9.63 -21.48
N ILE A 180 14.54 8.87 -21.93
CA ILE A 180 14.71 7.57 -22.57
C ILE A 180 14.84 7.77 -24.08
N ARG A 181 15.84 7.13 -24.70
CA ARG A 181 16.14 7.18 -26.13
C ARG A 181 15.76 5.83 -26.77
N PRO A 182 14.55 5.70 -27.33
CA PRO A 182 14.04 4.42 -27.80
C PRO A 182 14.76 3.93 -29.05
N HIS A 183 14.95 2.61 -29.16
CA HIS A 183 15.30 1.96 -30.42
C HIS A 183 14.05 1.52 -31.16
N VAL A 184 13.94 1.89 -32.43
CA VAL A 184 12.84 1.49 -33.31
C VAL A 184 13.17 0.17 -34.03
N LEU A 185 12.13 -0.51 -34.54
CA LEU A 185 12.25 -1.74 -35.34
C LEU A 185 12.97 -2.90 -34.60
N ARG A 186 12.74 -3.03 -33.30
CA ARG A 186 13.17 -4.17 -32.47
C ARG A 186 11.99 -5.08 -32.17
N ASP A 187 12.20 -6.40 -32.15
CA ASP A 187 11.17 -7.34 -31.71
C ASP A 187 11.01 -7.26 -30.19
N VAL A 188 9.83 -6.82 -29.76
CA VAL A 188 9.44 -6.69 -28.36
C VAL A 188 8.15 -7.46 -28.04
N SER A 189 7.77 -8.39 -28.92
CA SER A 189 6.54 -9.19 -28.82
C SER A 189 6.51 -10.10 -27.59
N LYS A 190 7.69 -10.43 -27.03
CA LYS A 190 7.86 -11.27 -25.84
C LYS A 190 8.78 -10.60 -24.83
N ALA A 191 8.30 -9.53 -24.20
CA ALA A 191 9.04 -8.84 -23.15
C ALA A 191 9.24 -9.75 -21.93
N ASP A 192 10.48 -9.87 -21.44
CA ASP A 192 10.85 -10.59 -20.23
C ASP A 192 11.43 -9.61 -19.21
N THR A 193 10.63 -9.28 -18.21
CA THR A 193 11.01 -8.41 -17.10
C THR A 193 11.80 -9.13 -16.01
N SER A 194 11.95 -10.45 -16.09
CA SER A 194 12.48 -11.24 -14.99
C SER A 194 13.95 -10.99 -14.72
N VAL A 195 14.33 -11.05 -13.44
CA VAL A 195 15.70 -10.88 -12.97
C VAL A 195 16.08 -11.97 -11.99
N ARG A 196 17.39 -12.17 -11.81
CA ARG A 196 17.93 -13.03 -10.75
C ARG A 196 18.68 -12.18 -9.75
N ILE A 197 18.32 -12.29 -8.49
CA ILE A 197 19.01 -11.63 -7.38
C ILE A 197 19.46 -12.73 -6.43
N TYR A 198 20.78 -12.89 -6.32
CA TYR A 198 21.41 -14.06 -5.68
C TYR A 198 20.87 -15.38 -6.24
N ALA A 199 20.28 -16.24 -5.41
CA ALA A 199 19.74 -17.53 -5.82
C ALA A 199 18.32 -17.47 -6.39
N ASN A 200 17.60 -16.36 -6.19
CA ASN A 200 16.17 -16.26 -6.46
C ASN A 200 15.87 -15.60 -7.81
N LYS A 201 14.81 -16.07 -8.48
CA LYS A 201 14.28 -15.47 -9.71
C LYS A 201 13.02 -14.68 -9.37
N PHE A 202 13.00 -13.41 -9.76
CA PHE A 202 11.87 -12.49 -9.59
C PHE A 202 11.24 -12.19 -10.94
N ASP A 203 9.92 -11.97 -10.96
CA ASP A 203 9.17 -11.69 -12.19
C ASP A 203 9.54 -10.33 -12.80
N PHE A 204 9.97 -9.39 -11.97
CA PHE A 204 10.36 -8.03 -12.35
C PHE A 204 11.33 -7.44 -11.30
N PRO A 205 12.12 -6.41 -11.62
CA PRO A 205 13.18 -5.90 -10.74
C PRO A 205 12.68 -4.87 -9.71
N ILE A 206 11.54 -5.13 -9.08
CA ILE A 206 10.93 -4.21 -8.09
C ILE A 206 10.65 -4.99 -6.81
N GLY A 207 11.20 -4.51 -5.70
CA GLY A 207 10.95 -5.03 -4.35
C GLY A 207 10.27 -4.01 -3.45
N ILE A 208 9.85 -4.47 -2.28
CA ILE A 208 9.23 -3.65 -1.22
C ILE A 208 10.31 -3.21 -0.24
N ALA A 209 10.48 -1.89 -0.10
CA ALA A 209 11.42 -1.30 0.86
C ALA A 209 10.93 -1.48 2.30
N ALA A 210 11.86 -1.48 3.25
CA ALA A 210 11.50 -1.46 4.67
C ALA A 210 10.81 -0.15 5.04
N THR A 211 9.55 -0.24 5.44
CA THR A 211 8.78 0.86 6.03
C THR A 211 8.26 0.42 7.41
N ALA A 212 8.23 1.36 8.35
CA ALA A 212 7.78 1.08 9.72
C ALA A 212 6.26 1.29 9.85
N PHE A 213 5.70 0.61 10.83
CA PHE A 213 4.35 0.83 11.33
C PHE A 213 3.21 0.60 10.31
N HIS A 214 3.16 -0.54 9.61
CA HIS A 214 2.15 -0.76 8.57
C HIS A 214 0.71 -0.78 9.13
N LYS A 215 0.53 -1.08 10.42
CA LYS A 215 -0.80 -1.09 11.06
C LYS A 215 -1.43 0.29 11.23
N LEU A 216 -0.68 1.37 11.00
CA LEU A 216 -1.27 2.71 10.87
C LEU A 216 -2.01 2.90 9.53
N ALA A 217 -1.58 2.21 8.48
CA ALA A 217 -2.24 2.26 7.16
C ALA A 217 -3.44 1.31 7.11
N HIS A 218 -3.28 0.08 7.62
CA HIS A 218 -4.33 -0.94 7.56
C HIS A 218 -4.20 -1.93 8.73
N PRO A 219 -5.30 -2.43 9.34
CA PRO A 219 -5.24 -3.33 10.50
C PRO A 219 -4.41 -4.60 10.29
N LEU A 220 -4.38 -5.14 9.07
CA LEU A 220 -3.55 -6.31 8.71
C LEU A 220 -2.05 -6.01 8.62
N GLY A 221 -1.67 -4.73 8.49
CA GLY A 221 -0.27 -4.27 8.50
C GLY A 221 0.67 -5.06 7.60
N GLU A 222 1.78 -5.49 8.17
CA GLU A 222 2.84 -6.22 7.49
C GLU A 222 2.39 -7.60 6.96
N ILE A 223 1.35 -8.20 7.54
CA ILE A 223 0.79 -9.48 7.05
C ILE A 223 0.13 -9.31 5.68
N ALA A 224 -0.59 -8.21 5.46
CA ALA A 224 -1.15 -7.91 4.14
C ALA A 224 -0.04 -7.63 3.12
N THR A 225 1.02 -6.91 3.52
CA THR A 225 2.14 -6.61 2.64
C THR A 225 2.92 -7.86 2.24
N VAL A 226 3.20 -8.77 3.17
CA VAL A 226 3.98 -9.99 2.86
C VAL A 226 3.21 -10.96 1.96
N LYS A 227 1.89 -11.05 2.13
CA LYS A 227 1.02 -11.84 1.24
C LYS A 227 1.01 -11.26 -0.18
N ALA A 228 0.92 -9.94 -0.31
CA ALA A 228 1.01 -9.29 -1.60
C ALA A 228 2.38 -9.47 -2.27
N ALA A 229 3.48 -9.38 -1.48
CA ALA A 229 4.83 -9.63 -1.97
C ALA A 229 4.98 -11.05 -2.54
N GLY A 230 4.52 -12.06 -1.79
CA GLY A 230 4.54 -13.46 -2.26
C GLY A 230 3.68 -13.70 -3.49
N ALA A 231 2.46 -13.12 -3.52
CA ALA A 231 1.54 -13.27 -4.65
C ALA A 231 2.06 -12.63 -5.97
N THR A 232 2.93 -11.62 -5.85
CA THR A 232 3.52 -10.90 -7.00
C THR A 232 4.96 -11.33 -7.29
N ASN A 233 5.46 -12.36 -6.61
CA ASN A 233 6.86 -12.80 -6.67
C ASN A 233 7.84 -11.62 -6.51
N SER A 234 7.59 -10.76 -5.52
CA SER A 234 8.40 -9.60 -5.17
C SER A 234 9.14 -9.82 -3.85
N LEU A 235 10.37 -9.32 -3.76
CA LEU A 235 11.12 -9.33 -2.52
C LEU A 235 10.54 -8.35 -1.52
N MET A 236 10.39 -8.74 -0.25
CA MET A 236 10.02 -7.81 0.82
C MET A 236 11.15 -7.63 1.84
N ILE A 237 11.51 -6.38 2.12
CA ILE A 237 12.37 -6.03 3.25
C ILE A 237 11.47 -5.66 4.45
N CYS A 238 11.47 -6.48 5.49
CA CYS A 238 10.71 -6.24 6.73
C CYS A 238 11.49 -5.33 7.68
N SER A 239 10.84 -4.31 8.25
CA SER A 239 11.51 -3.38 9.17
C SER A 239 11.71 -3.96 10.57
N THR A 240 12.79 -3.53 11.24
CA THR A 240 12.93 -3.71 12.70
C THR A 240 11.74 -3.13 13.45
N LEU A 241 11.19 -2.00 12.99
CA LEU A 241 10.14 -1.23 13.64
C LEU A 241 8.73 -1.58 13.15
N SER A 242 8.52 -2.82 12.72
CA SER A 242 7.20 -3.33 12.32
C SER A 242 6.22 -3.43 13.50
N ASN A 243 4.91 -3.30 13.24
CA ASN A 243 3.86 -3.56 14.23
C ASN A 243 3.45 -5.04 14.31
N THR A 244 4.21 -5.90 13.65
CA THR A 244 4.00 -7.35 13.57
C THR A 244 5.35 -8.01 13.76
N LYS A 245 5.40 -9.09 14.56
CA LYS A 245 6.65 -9.81 14.85
C LYS A 245 7.24 -10.37 13.57
N LEU A 246 8.57 -10.34 13.43
CA LEU A 246 9.25 -10.87 12.25
C LEU A 246 8.92 -12.36 12.00
N GLU A 247 8.73 -13.13 13.06
CA GLU A 247 8.32 -14.54 12.98
C GLU A 247 6.90 -14.70 12.43
N GLU A 248 5.98 -13.81 12.81
CA GLU A 248 4.60 -13.82 12.34
C GLU A 248 4.50 -13.36 10.88
N VAL A 249 5.32 -12.39 10.48
CA VAL A 249 5.47 -12.00 9.07
C VAL A 249 5.99 -13.17 8.25
N ALA A 250 7.04 -13.85 8.71
CA ALA A 250 7.62 -14.99 8.00
C ALA A 250 6.64 -16.18 7.90
N SER A 251 5.90 -16.51 8.96
CA SER A 251 4.95 -17.63 8.95
C SER A 251 3.71 -17.39 8.08
N ASN A 252 3.36 -16.13 7.82
CA ASN A 252 2.26 -15.77 6.93
C ASN A 252 2.71 -15.47 5.48
N ALA A 253 4.01 -15.52 5.20
CA ALA A 253 4.53 -15.32 3.86
C ALA A 253 4.12 -16.51 2.96
N PRO A 254 3.56 -16.27 1.77
CA PRO A 254 3.30 -17.33 0.81
C PRO A 254 4.57 -18.13 0.49
N SER A 255 4.40 -19.40 0.13
CA SER A 255 5.52 -20.29 -0.21
C SER A 255 6.44 -19.65 -1.26
N ARG A 256 7.75 -19.66 -1.00
CA ARG A 256 8.81 -19.07 -1.86
C ARG A 256 8.90 -17.54 -1.86
N THR A 257 8.23 -16.85 -0.93
CA THR A 257 8.45 -15.40 -0.74
C THR A 257 9.86 -15.14 -0.19
N THR A 258 10.68 -14.37 -0.89
CA THR A 258 11.98 -13.93 -0.38
C THR A 258 11.80 -12.78 0.60
N LEU A 259 12.30 -12.96 1.83
CA LEU A 259 12.26 -11.96 2.88
C LEU A 259 13.67 -11.54 3.31
N TRP A 260 13.89 -10.23 3.36
CA TRP A 260 15.06 -9.65 4.01
C TRP A 260 14.63 -8.89 5.27
N TYR A 261 15.51 -8.84 6.26
CA TYR A 261 15.23 -8.15 7.52
C TYR A 261 16.08 -6.89 7.62
N GLN A 262 15.43 -5.74 7.64
CA GLN A 262 16.11 -4.48 7.89
C GLN A 262 16.41 -4.33 9.37
N LEU A 263 17.67 -4.06 9.69
CA LEU A 263 18.20 -3.95 11.04
C LEU A 263 18.66 -2.52 11.36
N TYR A 264 18.30 -2.03 12.53
CA TYR A 264 19.02 -0.94 13.21
C TYR A 264 19.91 -1.55 14.28
N VAL A 265 21.09 -0.99 14.49
CA VAL A 265 21.97 -1.40 15.58
C VAL A 265 21.63 -0.59 16.82
N PHE A 266 21.37 -1.31 17.91
CA PHE A 266 21.01 -0.74 19.19
C PHE A 266 22.24 -0.54 20.07
N LYS A 267 22.19 0.47 20.95
CA LYS A 267 23.25 0.71 21.96
C LYS A 267 23.53 -0.54 22.78
N ASP A 268 22.46 -1.24 23.17
CA ASP A 268 22.56 -2.60 23.68
C ASP A 268 22.76 -3.58 22.50
N ARG A 269 23.99 -4.05 22.35
CA ARG A 269 24.36 -4.97 21.27
C ARG A 269 23.74 -6.36 21.41
N ASP A 270 23.28 -6.76 22.60
CA ASP A 270 22.61 -8.04 22.78
C ASP A 270 21.20 -8.04 22.16
N VAL A 271 20.49 -6.91 22.20
CA VAL A 271 19.25 -6.71 21.44
C VAL A 271 19.50 -6.94 19.95
N THR A 272 20.58 -6.37 19.43
CA THR A 272 20.97 -6.54 18.02
C THR A 272 21.28 -7.99 17.69
N ARG A 273 22.06 -8.69 18.54
CA ARG A 273 22.37 -10.12 18.37
C ARG A 273 21.11 -10.99 18.41
N GLN A 274 20.15 -10.70 19.29
CA GLN A 274 18.90 -11.42 19.39
C GLN A 274 18.08 -11.28 18.10
N LEU A 275 17.98 -10.07 17.55
CA LEU A 275 17.28 -9.82 16.28
C LEU A 275 17.95 -10.54 15.11
N LEU A 276 19.29 -10.54 15.02
CA LEU A 276 20.03 -11.29 14.00
C LEU A 276 19.71 -12.79 14.07
N ARG A 277 19.72 -13.37 15.28
CA ARG A 277 19.39 -14.79 15.49
C ARG A 277 17.94 -15.09 15.10
N ARG A 278 17.00 -14.27 15.56
CA ARG A 278 15.57 -14.41 15.27
C ARG A 278 15.29 -14.34 13.76
N ALA A 279 15.88 -13.37 13.06
CA ALA A 279 15.75 -13.26 11.61
C ALA A 279 16.26 -14.52 10.89
N ALA A 280 17.45 -15.00 11.24
CA ALA A 280 17.99 -16.23 10.66
C ALA A 280 17.10 -17.46 10.95
N THR A 281 16.61 -17.61 12.19
CA THR A 281 15.72 -18.72 12.58
C THR A 281 14.36 -18.65 11.87
N ALA A 282 13.82 -17.46 11.65
CA ALA A 282 12.55 -17.27 10.96
C ALA A 282 12.66 -17.45 9.42
N GLY A 283 13.85 -17.72 8.89
CA GLY A 283 14.06 -17.99 7.47
C GLY A 283 14.25 -16.74 6.61
N PHE A 284 14.57 -15.58 7.20
CA PHE A 284 15.00 -14.42 6.42
C PHE A 284 16.32 -14.73 5.71
N GLU A 285 16.47 -14.25 4.48
CA GLU A 285 17.59 -14.61 3.60
C GLU A 285 18.74 -13.59 3.64
N ALA A 286 18.51 -12.37 4.13
CA ALA A 286 19.54 -11.34 4.28
C ALA A 286 19.21 -10.34 5.39
N ILE A 287 20.24 -9.68 5.90
CA ILE A 287 20.14 -8.51 6.79
C ILE A 287 20.39 -7.25 5.99
N VAL A 288 19.46 -6.30 6.04
CA VAL A 288 19.63 -4.96 5.45
C VAL A 288 20.00 -4.00 6.57
N LEU A 289 21.29 -3.70 6.72
CA LEU A 289 21.80 -2.77 7.72
C LEU A 289 21.55 -1.34 7.25
N THR A 290 20.69 -0.60 7.95
CA THR A 290 20.46 0.82 7.69
C THR A 290 21.52 1.66 8.39
N VAL A 291 22.33 2.40 7.62
CA VAL A 291 23.43 3.24 8.15
C VAL A 291 23.17 4.74 8.07
N ASP A 292 22.08 5.16 7.42
CA ASP A 292 21.73 6.58 7.22
C ASP A 292 20.95 7.21 8.40
N THR A 293 20.80 6.49 9.51
CA THR A 293 20.00 6.92 10.67
C THR A 293 20.75 6.78 12.01
N PRO A 294 21.97 7.34 12.16
CA PRO A 294 22.63 7.43 13.46
C PRO A 294 21.84 8.35 14.40
N VAL A 295 21.25 9.42 13.86
CA VAL A 295 20.29 10.29 14.53
C VAL A 295 19.06 10.42 13.64
N LEU A 296 17.86 10.49 14.25
CA LEU A 296 16.63 10.64 13.47
C LEU A 296 16.59 12.02 12.77
N GLY A 297 16.24 12.01 11.48
CA GLY A 297 16.02 13.24 10.72
C GLY A 297 14.94 14.14 11.36
N ARG A 298 15.14 15.46 11.29
CA ARG A 298 14.18 16.43 11.82
C ARG A 298 12.97 16.55 10.91
N ARG A 299 11.87 15.87 11.25
CA ARG A 299 10.62 15.84 10.49
C ARG A 299 9.60 16.84 11.08
N PRO A 300 9.34 18.00 10.45
CA PRO A 300 8.48 19.03 11.04
C PRO A 300 7.03 18.57 11.24
N ALA A 301 6.51 17.74 10.33
CA ALA A 301 5.19 17.13 10.42
C ALA A 301 5.01 16.34 11.73
N ASP A 302 5.96 15.47 12.05
CA ASP A 302 5.92 14.64 13.26
C ASP A 302 5.88 15.50 14.53
N LYS A 303 6.65 16.60 14.56
CA LYS A 303 6.65 17.54 15.69
C LYS A 303 5.36 18.34 15.79
N ARG A 304 4.85 18.84 14.66
CA ARG A 304 3.63 19.66 14.62
C ARG A 304 2.41 18.88 15.09
N ASN A 305 2.34 17.60 14.74
CA ASN A 305 1.18 16.76 15.04
C ASN A 305 1.34 15.91 16.31
N ALA A 306 2.47 16.05 17.04
CA ALA A 306 2.83 15.14 18.13
C ALA A 306 2.67 13.68 17.70
N PHE A 307 3.39 13.25 16.66
CA PHE A 307 3.26 11.89 16.15
C PHE A 307 3.58 10.89 17.27
N ASN A 308 2.58 10.07 17.60
CA ASN A 308 2.62 9.01 18.58
C ASN A 308 1.99 7.75 17.96
N LEU A 309 2.47 6.57 18.36
CA LEU A 309 1.75 5.35 18.05
C LEU A 309 0.46 5.28 18.89
N PRO A 310 -0.67 4.87 18.29
CA PRO A 310 -1.88 4.52 19.03
C PRO A 310 -1.59 3.50 20.14
N PRO A 311 -2.26 3.58 21.31
CA PRO A 311 -1.98 2.69 22.45
C PRO A 311 -2.11 1.19 22.15
N ASN A 312 -2.92 0.84 21.15
CA ASN A 312 -3.12 -0.54 20.71
C ASN A 312 -2.03 -1.06 19.76
N LEU A 313 -1.03 -0.23 19.41
CA LEU A 313 0.10 -0.61 18.57
C LEU A 313 1.42 -0.55 19.36
N SER A 314 2.32 -1.46 19.04
CA SER A 314 3.65 -1.57 19.64
C SER A 314 4.71 -1.84 18.57
N LEU A 315 5.99 -1.69 18.96
CA LEU A 315 7.13 -2.17 18.18
C LEU A 315 7.29 -3.66 18.46
N ALA A 316 6.69 -4.49 17.61
CA ALA A 316 6.45 -5.89 17.92
C ALA A 316 7.73 -6.74 18.09
N ASN A 317 8.84 -6.28 17.52
CA ASN A 317 10.14 -6.97 17.61
C ASN A 317 10.93 -6.63 18.87
N MET A 318 10.46 -5.68 19.69
CA MET A 318 11.10 -5.28 20.93
C MET A 318 10.33 -5.84 22.13
N ASP A 319 11.03 -6.01 23.25
CA ASP A 319 10.44 -6.51 24.50
C ASP A 319 10.37 -5.41 25.56
N GLY A 320 9.52 -5.62 26.57
CA GLY A 320 9.41 -4.76 27.75
C GLY A 320 9.10 -3.28 27.41
N ALA A 321 9.78 -2.36 28.10
CA ALA A 321 9.58 -0.92 27.90
C ALA A 321 9.93 -0.45 26.47
N SER A 322 10.90 -1.11 25.82
CA SER A 322 11.34 -0.77 24.46
C SER A 322 10.31 -1.14 23.37
N ALA A 323 9.27 -1.90 23.72
CA ALA A 323 8.13 -2.18 22.83
C ALA A 323 7.18 -0.98 22.66
N HIS A 324 7.28 0.03 23.52
CA HIS A 324 6.38 1.18 23.55
C HIS A 324 7.17 2.48 23.47
N MET A 325 6.67 3.42 22.66
CA MET A 325 7.19 4.78 22.66
C MET A 325 6.56 5.58 23.81
N LYS A 326 7.39 6.36 24.50
CA LYS A 326 6.92 7.35 25.48
C LYS A 326 6.06 8.39 24.76
N GLN A 327 4.84 8.62 25.25
CA GLN A 327 3.95 9.63 24.68
C GLN A 327 4.56 11.03 24.85
N THR A 328 4.44 11.85 23.82
CA THR A 328 4.99 13.22 23.81
C THR A 328 3.94 14.26 23.46
N ASN A 329 4.20 15.51 23.86
CA ASN A 329 3.33 16.65 23.62
C ASN A 329 3.61 17.31 22.25
N VAL A 330 2.71 18.21 21.82
CA VAL A 330 2.89 19.05 20.63
C VAL A 330 4.24 19.78 20.67
N GLY A 331 4.96 19.77 19.55
CA GLY A 331 6.32 20.32 19.42
C GLY A 331 7.44 19.29 19.65
N GLN A 332 7.12 18.12 20.18
CA GLN A 332 8.04 17.00 20.37
C GLN A 332 7.72 15.84 19.41
N SER A 333 8.61 14.86 19.35
CA SER A 333 8.39 13.63 18.58
C SER A 333 8.81 12.44 19.44
N ALA A 334 7.84 11.62 19.82
CA ALA A 334 8.06 10.38 20.56
C ALA A 334 9.01 9.45 19.81
N PHE A 335 8.90 9.42 18.48
CA PHE A 335 9.76 8.63 17.64
C PHE A 335 11.21 9.14 17.61
N ALA A 336 11.43 10.45 17.57
CA ALA A 336 12.77 11.02 17.67
C ALA A 336 13.44 10.68 19.02
N GLN A 337 12.68 10.77 20.11
CA GLN A 337 13.16 10.40 21.43
C GLN A 337 13.50 8.90 21.50
N TYR A 338 12.62 8.04 21.00
CA TYR A 338 12.84 6.60 20.95
C TYR A 338 14.14 6.23 20.22
N CYS A 339 14.37 6.79 19.03
CA CYS A 339 15.61 6.56 18.28
C CYS A 339 16.83 7.06 19.04
N SER A 340 16.78 8.25 19.63
CA SER A 340 17.90 8.80 20.41
C SER A 340 18.24 7.97 21.65
N GLU A 341 17.25 7.38 22.30
CA GLU A 341 17.44 6.54 23.49
C GLU A 341 18.06 5.19 23.14
N LEU A 342 17.69 4.59 21.99
CA LEU A 342 17.96 3.18 21.72
C LEU A 342 18.94 2.90 20.58
N PHE A 343 19.00 3.74 19.53
CA PHE A 343 19.87 3.49 18.39
C PHE A 343 21.30 3.91 18.71
N ASP A 344 22.25 3.14 18.19
CA ASP A 344 23.66 3.44 18.34
C ASP A 344 24.09 4.49 17.30
N ASP A 345 24.47 5.67 17.76
CA ASP A 345 24.93 6.80 16.97
C ASP A 345 26.46 6.79 16.75
N THR A 346 27.16 5.78 17.26
CA THR A 346 28.62 5.64 17.20
C THR A 346 29.11 4.67 16.12
N LEU A 347 28.21 4.15 15.28
CA LEU A 347 28.53 3.13 14.28
C LEU A 347 29.62 3.58 13.29
N THR A 348 30.56 2.67 13.08
CA THR A 348 31.66 2.81 12.11
C THR A 348 31.72 1.61 11.17
N PHE A 349 32.64 1.63 10.21
CA PHE A 349 32.91 0.44 9.39
C PHE A 349 33.46 -0.76 10.18
N ALA A 350 34.02 -0.55 11.37
CA ALA A 350 34.39 -1.65 12.27
C ALA A 350 33.14 -2.38 12.80
N ASP A 351 32.06 -1.65 13.07
CA ASP A 351 30.77 -2.22 13.44
C ASP A 351 30.12 -3.00 12.29
N LEU A 352 30.29 -2.53 11.05
CA LEU A 352 29.88 -3.31 9.87
C LEU A 352 30.60 -4.66 9.83
N GLN A 353 31.92 -4.69 10.03
CA GLN A 353 32.67 -5.94 10.07
C GLN A 353 32.26 -6.84 11.24
N TRP A 354 32.01 -6.26 12.42
CA TRP A 354 31.46 -6.98 13.57
C TRP A 354 30.12 -7.63 13.23
N LEU A 355 29.19 -6.86 12.66
CA LEU A 355 27.86 -7.32 12.29
C LEU A 355 27.91 -8.41 11.21
N ILE A 356 28.80 -8.29 10.22
CA ILE A 356 29.03 -9.34 9.22
C ILE A 356 29.52 -10.64 9.87
N ARG A 357 30.39 -10.57 10.88
CA ARG A 357 30.87 -11.77 11.61
C ARG A 357 29.78 -12.39 12.48
N GLU A 358 28.94 -11.57 13.12
CA GLU A 358 27.83 -12.03 13.96
C GLU A 358 26.66 -12.57 13.15
N SER A 359 26.41 -11.98 11.97
CA SER A 359 25.32 -12.35 11.08
C SER A 359 25.64 -13.68 10.40
N LYS A 360 24.74 -14.66 10.57
CA LYS A 360 24.75 -15.90 9.77
C LYS A 360 24.17 -15.71 8.37
N LEU A 361 23.67 -14.50 8.07
CA LEU A 361 23.05 -14.12 6.82
C LEU A 361 23.90 -13.09 6.06
N PRO A 362 23.82 -13.02 4.72
CA PRO A 362 24.45 -11.95 3.96
C PRO A 362 23.95 -10.58 4.42
N VAL A 363 24.89 -9.64 4.57
CA VAL A 363 24.61 -8.26 5.00
C VAL A 363 24.61 -7.34 3.78
N ILE A 364 23.54 -6.59 3.61
CA ILE A 364 23.34 -5.58 2.59
C ILE A 364 23.34 -4.22 3.28
N VAL A 365 24.15 -3.27 2.81
CA VAL A 365 24.28 -1.95 3.46
C VAL A 365 23.35 -0.96 2.76
N LYS A 366 22.40 -0.39 3.51
CA LYS A 366 21.42 0.58 3.02
C LYS A 366 21.72 1.97 3.56
N GLY A 367 21.64 2.97 2.70
CA GLY A 367 21.84 4.37 3.07
C GLY A 367 23.11 4.99 2.47
N VAL A 368 23.67 4.35 1.45
CA VAL A 368 24.93 4.77 0.83
C VAL A 368 24.61 5.70 -0.35
N ILE A 369 25.18 6.90 -0.36
CA ILE A 369 25.01 7.86 -1.47
C ILE A 369 26.33 8.33 -2.07
N ARG A 370 27.45 7.72 -1.67
CA ARG A 370 28.80 8.06 -2.12
C ARG A 370 29.56 6.84 -2.59
N ALA A 371 30.40 7.04 -3.61
CA ALA A 371 31.30 6.03 -4.14
C ALA A 371 32.25 5.45 -3.07
N GLU A 372 32.85 6.29 -2.24
CA GLU A 372 33.86 5.85 -1.26
C GLU A 372 33.26 4.91 -0.20
N ASP A 373 32.08 5.27 0.32
CA ASP A 373 31.38 4.49 1.33
C ASP A 373 30.92 3.14 0.77
N ALA A 374 30.49 3.10 -0.49
CA ALA A 374 30.13 1.86 -1.17
C ALA A 374 31.34 0.93 -1.31
N ASP A 375 32.48 1.45 -1.74
CA ASP A 375 33.70 0.67 -1.88
C ASP A 375 34.20 0.12 -0.52
N ILE A 376 34.19 0.94 0.54
CA ILE A 376 34.57 0.48 1.88
C ILE A 376 33.59 -0.59 2.38
N ALA A 377 32.28 -0.40 2.22
CA ALA A 377 31.28 -1.38 2.63
C ALA A 377 31.51 -2.75 1.97
N VAL A 378 31.79 -2.77 0.66
CA VAL A 378 32.12 -3.99 -0.08
C VAL A 378 33.43 -4.61 0.40
N ARG A 379 34.48 -3.80 0.64
CA ARG A 379 35.75 -4.28 1.21
C ARG A 379 35.59 -4.89 2.60
N CYS A 380 34.65 -4.38 3.41
CA CYS A 380 34.30 -4.97 4.70
C CYS A 380 33.51 -6.29 4.58
N GLY A 381 33.06 -6.67 3.38
CA GLY A 381 32.37 -7.94 3.11
C GLY A 381 30.87 -7.83 2.88
N ALA A 382 30.32 -6.61 2.71
CA ALA A 382 28.93 -6.43 2.34
C ALA A 382 28.60 -7.22 1.06
N LYS A 383 27.45 -7.88 1.04
CA LYS A 383 26.97 -8.70 -0.07
C LYS A 383 26.05 -7.96 -1.03
N GLY A 384 25.72 -6.70 -0.72
CA GLY A 384 25.00 -5.77 -1.58
C GLY A 384 25.00 -4.37 -0.98
N VAL A 385 24.65 -3.37 -1.79
CA VAL A 385 24.49 -1.97 -1.36
C VAL A 385 23.15 -1.44 -1.84
N ILE A 386 22.42 -0.70 -1.01
CA ILE A 386 21.22 0.04 -1.41
C ILE A 386 21.53 1.54 -1.39
N VAL A 387 21.51 2.15 -2.58
CA VAL A 387 21.61 3.59 -2.76
C VAL A 387 20.33 4.24 -2.25
N SER A 388 20.42 4.93 -1.12
CA SER A 388 19.25 5.41 -0.38
C SER A 388 19.59 6.65 0.41
N ASN A 389 18.68 7.64 0.40
CA ASN A 389 18.66 8.75 1.36
C ASN A 389 17.43 8.64 2.30
N HIS A 390 16.99 7.40 2.54
CA HIS A 390 15.83 7.08 3.36
C HIS A 390 14.52 7.71 2.86
N GLY A 391 14.39 7.87 1.53
CA GLY A 391 13.24 8.55 0.93
C GLY A 391 13.11 10.01 1.34
N GLY A 392 14.23 10.70 1.57
CA GLY A 392 14.28 12.12 1.97
C GLY A 392 13.89 12.37 3.44
N ARG A 393 13.98 11.36 4.32
CA ARG A 393 13.52 11.41 5.71
C ARG A 393 14.62 11.61 6.75
N GLN A 394 15.88 11.62 6.32
CA GLN A 394 17.06 11.68 7.17
C GLN A 394 17.82 13.01 6.99
N LEU A 395 18.93 13.07 6.27
CA LEU A 395 19.59 14.34 5.95
C LEU A 395 18.81 15.03 4.81
N ASP A 396 18.40 16.29 5.00
CA ASP A 396 17.87 17.12 3.90
C ASP A 396 19.04 17.76 3.13
N PHE A 397 18.77 18.25 1.91
CA PHE A 397 19.77 18.79 0.97
C PHE A 397 20.77 17.77 0.40
N THR A 398 20.53 16.47 0.56
CA THR A 398 21.25 15.44 -0.19
C THR A 398 20.87 15.46 -1.67
N PRO A 399 21.76 15.02 -2.57
CA PRO A 399 21.40 14.66 -3.94
C PRO A 399 20.29 13.58 -3.97
N ALA A 400 19.66 13.43 -5.13
CA ALA A 400 18.73 12.33 -5.37
C ALA A 400 19.49 11.01 -5.53
N THR A 401 18.88 9.91 -5.11
CA THR A 401 19.51 8.58 -5.16
C THR A 401 19.86 8.15 -6.58
N ILE A 402 19.03 8.49 -7.58
CA ILE A 402 19.30 8.23 -9.00
C ILE A 402 20.50 9.01 -9.56
N GLU A 403 20.82 10.18 -8.98
CA GLU A 403 22.00 10.96 -9.34
C GLU A 403 23.28 10.30 -8.79
N CYS A 404 23.19 9.68 -7.61
CA CYS A 404 24.30 9.01 -6.92
C CYS A 404 24.54 7.59 -7.44
N LEU A 405 23.50 6.92 -7.95
CA LEU A 405 23.56 5.52 -8.35
C LEU A 405 24.75 5.17 -9.27
N PRO A 406 25.07 5.92 -10.35
CA PRO A 406 26.13 5.53 -11.28
C PRO A 406 27.52 5.55 -10.66
N GLU A 407 27.80 6.46 -9.73
CA GLU A 407 29.10 6.48 -9.06
C GLU A 407 29.24 5.34 -8.08
N VAL A 408 28.16 4.98 -7.38
CA VAL A 408 28.13 3.80 -6.50
C VAL A 408 28.30 2.52 -7.31
N VAL A 409 27.60 2.38 -8.45
CA VAL A 409 27.75 1.22 -9.35
C VAL A 409 29.19 1.07 -9.82
N ARG A 410 29.84 2.18 -10.25
CA ARG A 410 31.25 2.18 -10.64
C ARG A 410 32.16 1.77 -9.49
N ALA A 411 31.94 2.32 -8.29
CA ALA A 411 32.73 2.00 -7.11
C ALA A 411 32.59 0.53 -6.73
N VAL A 412 31.37 -0.02 -6.70
CA VAL A 412 31.11 -1.44 -6.40
C VAL A 412 31.78 -2.38 -7.39
N ALA A 413 31.92 -1.96 -8.67
CA ALA A 413 32.71 -2.67 -9.68
C ALA A 413 32.33 -4.16 -9.81
N LEU A 414 31.02 -4.45 -9.89
CA LEU A 414 30.43 -5.79 -10.04
C LEU A 414 30.76 -6.78 -8.91
N ARG A 415 31.35 -6.35 -7.79
CA ARG A 415 31.66 -7.22 -6.63
C ARG A 415 30.42 -7.71 -5.90
N CYS A 416 29.31 -6.99 -5.99
CA CYS A 416 28.01 -7.37 -5.45
C CYS A 416 26.87 -6.64 -6.18
N PRO A 417 25.61 -7.06 -6.01
CA PRO A 417 24.47 -6.31 -6.50
C PRO A 417 24.35 -4.91 -5.90
N VAL A 418 23.86 -3.96 -6.70
CA VAL A 418 23.54 -2.59 -6.29
C VAL A 418 22.05 -2.34 -6.49
N PHE A 419 21.39 -1.95 -5.42
CA PHE A 419 19.97 -1.60 -5.41
C PHE A 419 19.78 -0.11 -5.21
N VAL A 420 18.57 0.40 -5.48
CA VAL A 420 18.25 1.81 -5.23
C VAL A 420 16.81 1.96 -4.71
N ASP A 421 16.61 2.89 -3.79
CA ASP A 421 15.28 3.37 -3.41
C ASP A 421 15.20 4.90 -3.49
N GLY A 422 14.02 5.46 -3.20
CA GLY A 422 13.79 6.89 -3.14
C GLY A 422 13.29 7.47 -4.47
N GLY A 423 12.12 8.12 -4.44
CA GLY A 423 11.59 8.87 -5.58
C GLY A 423 10.85 8.07 -6.65
N ILE A 424 11.00 6.75 -6.72
CA ILE A 424 10.35 5.89 -7.75
C ILE A 424 8.82 5.91 -7.59
N ARG A 425 8.10 6.26 -8.65
CA ARG A 425 6.62 6.34 -8.70
C ARG A 425 6.00 5.65 -9.90
N ASN A 426 6.74 5.49 -10.99
CA ASN A 426 6.23 4.84 -12.21
C ASN A 426 7.25 3.87 -12.80
N GLY A 427 6.83 3.07 -13.79
CA GLY A 427 7.69 2.12 -14.51
C GLY A 427 8.86 2.76 -15.24
N GLY A 428 8.76 4.05 -15.60
CA GLY A 428 9.84 4.80 -16.26
C GLY A 428 10.99 5.10 -15.31
N ASP A 429 10.69 5.36 -14.05
CA ASP A 429 11.69 5.52 -13.01
C ASP A 429 12.44 4.20 -12.79
N VAL A 430 11.71 3.08 -12.77
CA VAL A 430 12.31 1.73 -12.71
C VAL A 430 13.27 1.52 -13.88
N PHE A 431 12.81 1.77 -15.11
CA PHE A 431 13.62 1.65 -16.32
C PHE A 431 14.90 2.49 -16.24
N LYS A 432 14.78 3.76 -15.82
CA LYS A 432 15.91 4.68 -15.67
C LYS A 432 16.90 4.19 -14.62
N ALA A 433 16.43 3.68 -13.47
CA ALA A 433 17.30 3.11 -12.45
C ALA A 433 18.09 1.88 -12.96
N ILE A 434 17.42 0.96 -13.66
CA ILE A 434 18.06 -0.22 -14.24
C ILE A 434 19.09 0.18 -15.31
N ALA A 435 18.74 1.11 -16.21
CA ALA A 435 19.67 1.64 -17.22
C ALA A 435 20.90 2.31 -16.60
N ARG A 436 20.76 2.85 -15.38
CA ARG A 436 21.85 3.48 -14.61
C ARG A 436 22.63 2.50 -13.74
N GLY A 437 22.34 1.20 -13.83
CA GLY A 437 23.13 0.12 -13.28
C GLY A 437 22.58 -0.55 -12.02
N ALA A 438 21.35 -0.24 -11.60
CA ALA A 438 20.72 -0.96 -10.49
C ALA A 438 20.32 -2.39 -10.89
N ASP A 439 20.43 -3.34 -9.96
CA ASP A 439 19.96 -4.74 -10.02
C ASP A 439 18.49 -4.91 -9.69
N ALA A 440 17.98 -4.09 -8.79
CA ALA A 440 16.56 -3.91 -8.57
C ALA A 440 16.32 -2.58 -7.86
N VAL A 441 15.06 -2.15 -7.88
CA VAL A 441 14.60 -0.98 -7.14
C VAL A 441 13.73 -1.39 -5.96
N PHE A 442 13.68 -0.56 -4.93
CA PHE A 442 12.79 -0.76 -3.79
C PHE A 442 11.80 0.41 -3.64
N VAL A 443 10.51 0.09 -3.50
CA VAL A 443 9.44 1.06 -3.30
C VAL A 443 8.89 1.00 -1.87
N GLY A 444 8.76 2.16 -1.24
CA GLY A 444 8.31 2.29 0.16
C GLY A 444 6.91 2.90 0.27
N ARG A 445 6.79 4.22 0.14
CA ARG A 445 5.52 4.96 0.26
C ARG A 445 4.40 4.41 -0.64
N PRO A 446 4.62 4.11 -1.94
CA PRO A 446 3.59 3.51 -2.78
C PRO A 446 2.92 2.27 -2.17
N ILE A 447 3.70 1.43 -1.49
CA ILE A 447 3.20 0.21 -0.84
C ILE A 447 2.29 0.55 0.35
N LEU A 448 2.65 1.55 1.14
CA LEU A 448 1.82 2.04 2.25
C LEU A 448 0.50 2.66 1.75
N TRP A 449 0.52 3.30 0.58
CA TRP A 449 -0.67 3.88 -0.04
C TRP A 449 -1.63 2.78 -0.52
N GLY A 450 -1.13 1.79 -1.26
CA GLY A 450 -1.91 0.62 -1.65
C GLY A 450 -2.49 -0.09 -0.42
N LEU A 451 -1.67 -0.28 0.62
CA LEU A 451 -2.09 -0.88 1.87
C LEU A 451 -3.25 -0.12 2.53
N ALA A 452 -3.18 1.22 2.58
CA ALA A 452 -4.22 2.06 3.16
C ALA A 452 -5.57 2.00 2.40
N ILE A 453 -5.52 1.78 1.09
CA ILE A 453 -6.71 1.72 0.25
C ILE A 453 -7.46 0.39 0.41
N ALA A 454 -6.76 -0.73 0.22
CA ALA A 454 -7.40 -2.04 0.12
C ALA A 454 -6.56 -3.18 0.72
N GLY A 455 -5.69 -2.90 1.68
CA GLY A 455 -4.92 -3.94 2.36
C GLY A 455 -3.98 -4.67 1.39
N GLU A 456 -4.06 -6.00 1.39
CA GLU A 456 -3.26 -6.86 0.50
C GLU A 456 -3.52 -6.56 -0.98
N GLU A 457 -4.78 -6.41 -1.38
CA GLU A 457 -5.16 -6.18 -2.78
C GLU A 457 -4.66 -4.83 -3.29
N GLY A 458 -4.66 -3.80 -2.45
CA GLY A 458 -4.11 -2.49 -2.85
C GLY A 458 -2.59 -2.52 -3.00
N VAL A 459 -1.87 -3.32 -2.21
CA VAL A 459 -0.42 -3.53 -2.41
C VAL A 459 -0.15 -4.28 -3.71
N LYS A 460 -0.91 -5.35 -4.00
CA LYS A 460 -0.82 -6.07 -5.28
C LYS A 460 -1.07 -5.13 -6.46
N HIS A 461 -2.08 -4.28 -6.35
CA HIS A 461 -2.44 -3.30 -7.37
C HIS A 461 -1.31 -2.33 -7.69
N VAL A 462 -0.66 -1.76 -6.66
CA VAL A 462 0.50 -0.87 -6.85
C VAL A 462 1.66 -1.57 -7.54
N LEU A 463 1.99 -2.81 -7.14
CA LEU A 463 3.05 -3.58 -7.78
C LEU A 463 2.70 -3.94 -9.23
N GLN A 464 1.42 -4.21 -9.52
CA GLN A 464 0.94 -4.49 -10.86
C GLN A 464 1.03 -3.26 -11.77
N ILE A 465 0.60 -2.08 -11.32
CA ILE A 465 0.76 -0.81 -12.06
C ILE A 465 2.23 -0.63 -12.46
N LEU A 466 3.13 -0.72 -11.49
CA LEU A 466 4.57 -0.52 -11.74
C LEU A 466 5.14 -1.56 -12.72
N ARG A 467 4.70 -2.82 -12.61
CA ARG A 467 5.10 -3.90 -13.52
C ARG A 467 4.61 -3.64 -14.95
N GLU A 468 3.34 -3.26 -15.11
CA GLU A 468 2.73 -2.98 -16.42
C GLU A 468 3.38 -1.79 -17.10
N GLU A 469 3.56 -0.68 -16.37
CA GLU A 469 4.25 0.50 -16.88
C GLU A 469 5.70 0.19 -17.26
N PHE A 470 6.43 -0.56 -16.41
CA PHE A 470 7.82 -0.95 -16.71
C PHE A 470 7.90 -1.81 -17.97
N THR A 471 7.00 -2.80 -18.10
CA THR A 471 6.92 -3.65 -19.29
C THR A 471 6.63 -2.84 -20.54
N ASN A 472 5.65 -1.94 -20.48
CA ASN A 472 5.28 -1.07 -21.59
C ASN A 472 6.47 -0.18 -22.03
N ILE A 473 7.18 0.41 -21.06
CA ILE A 473 8.33 1.26 -21.33
C ILE A 473 9.50 0.46 -21.92
N MET A 474 9.75 -0.76 -21.45
CA MET A 474 10.74 -1.65 -22.08
C MET A 474 10.42 -1.89 -23.55
N GLN A 475 9.17 -2.25 -23.87
CA GLN A 475 8.73 -2.50 -25.23
C GLN A 475 8.86 -1.25 -26.11
N LEU A 476 8.41 -0.09 -25.63
CA LEU A 476 8.51 1.18 -26.36
C LEU A 476 9.96 1.66 -26.51
N ALA A 477 10.85 1.32 -25.57
CA ALA A 477 12.27 1.60 -25.65
C ALA A 477 13.02 0.64 -26.60
N GLY A 478 12.36 -0.40 -27.11
CA GLY A 478 12.98 -1.41 -27.97
C GLY A 478 13.82 -2.44 -27.21
N CYS A 479 13.54 -2.66 -25.92
CA CYS A 479 14.21 -3.64 -25.07
C CYS A 479 13.29 -4.85 -24.84
N GLN A 480 13.75 -6.05 -25.20
CA GLN A 480 13.01 -7.27 -24.94
C GLN A 480 13.25 -7.80 -23.54
N THR A 481 14.46 -7.62 -23.00
CA THR A 481 14.90 -8.11 -21.70
C THR A 481 15.50 -7.00 -20.83
N VAL A 482 15.56 -7.22 -19.52
CA VAL A 482 16.30 -6.33 -18.60
C VAL A 482 17.78 -6.20 -18.97
N ALA A 483 18.37 -7.25 -19.56
CA ALA A 483 19.74 -7.23 -20.03
C ALA A 483 19.94 -6.26 -21.20
N ASP A 484 18.94 -6.11 -22.09
CA ASP A 484 19.00 -5.16 -23.20
C ASP A 484 19.10 -3.71 -22.70
N ILE A 485 18.35 -3.38 -21.64
CA ILE A 485 18.40 -2.07 -20.98
C ILE A 485 19.84 -1.76 -20.52
N ARG A 486 20.50 -2.76 -19.91
CA ARG A 486 21.86 -2.62 -19.37
C ARG A 486 22.93 -2.58 -20.44
N ALA A 487 22.72 -3.26 -21.55
CA ALA A 487 23.66 -3.32 -22.65
C ALA A 487 23.76 -1.97 -23.39
N CYS A 488 22.66 -1.20 -23.43
CA CYS A 488 22.60 0.08 -24.13
C CYS A 488 22.97 1.26 -23.21
N LYS A 489 24.24 1.67 -23.26
CA LYS A 489 24.80 2.69 -22.34
C LYS A 489 24.20 4.09 -22.50
N ASP A 490 23.62 4.41 -23.65
CA ASP A 490 23.08 5.73 -23.99
C ASP A 490 21.55 5.72 -24.18
N ILE A 491 20.87 4.64 -23.75
CA ILE A 491 19.40 4.53 -23.76
C ILE A 491 18.74 5.49 -22.78
N VAL A 492 19.46 5.92 -21.75
CA VAL A 492 19.01 6.98 -20.83
C VAL A 492 20.08 8.07 -20.78
N VAL A 493 19.67 9.29 -21.11
CA VAL A 493 20.53 10.48 -21.07
C VAL A 493 19.92 11.55 -20.18
N HIS A 494 20.74 12.41 -19.62
CA HIS A 494 20.23 13.62 -18.97
C HIS A 494 19.69 14.59 -20.03
N GLU A 495 18.65 15.36 -19.72
CA GLU A 495 18.00 16.33 -20.63
C GLU A 495 19.02 17.29 -21.29
N SER A 496 20.06 17.67 -20.55
CA SER A 496 21.17 18.52 -21.04
C SER A 496 22.02 17.87 -22.13
N PHE A 497 21.79 16.61 -22.48
CA PHE A 497 22.39 15.97 -23.65
C PHE A 497 21.94 16.69 -24.92
N TYR A 498 20.65 17.02 -25.01
CA TYR A 498 20.07 17.64 -26.20
C TYR A 498 20.39 19.13 -26.35
N SER A 499 20.73 19.82 -25.26
CA SER A 499 21.22 21.20 -25.35
C SER A 499 22.66 21.32 -25.83
N LYS A 500 23.37 20.19 -25.97
CA LYS A 500 24.76 20.11 -26.43
C LYS A 500 24.91 19.52 -27.84
N LEU A 501 23.81 19.08 -28.45
CA LEU A 501 23.75 18.70 -29.87
C LEU A 501 23.70 19.96 -30.72
#